data_AF-M4RVQ3-F1
#
_entry.id   AF-M4RVQ3-F1
#
_cell.length_a   1.000
_cell.length_b   1.000
_cell.length_c   1.000
_cell.angle_alpha   90.00
_cell.angle_beta   90.00
_cell.angle_gamma   90.00
#
_symmetry.space_group_name_H-M   'P 1'
#
loop_
_entity.id
_entity.type
_entity.pdbx_description
1 polymer ?
#
loop_
_entity_poly.entity_id
_entity_poly.type
_entity_poly.pdbx_seq_one_letter_code
_entity_poly.pdbx_strand_id
1 'polypeptide(L)' 'MLQNYIQQTFSVNYHQNSIYKLLKSLNITWTTSRSKHPKQSEEAQEDFKKTSN' A
#
# COMPACT_ATOMS: atom_id res chain seq x y z
N MET A 1 -1.61 -1.89 8.35
CA MET A 1 -0.33 -1.22 8.02
C MET A 1 0.82 -2.19 8.23
N LEU A 2 1.89 -2.13 7.43
CA LEU A 2 3.04 -3.07 7.48
C LEU A 2 3.70 -3.14 8.87
N GLN A 3 3.81 -2.02 9.58
CA GLN A 3 4.33 -1.98 10.95
C GLN A 3 3.56 -2.92 11.90
N ASN A 4 2.24 -2.90 11.87
CA ASN A 4 1.41 -3.75 12.72
C ASN A 4 1.61 -5.24 12.37
N TYR A 5 1.70 -5.56 11.08
CA TYR A 5 1.98 -6.93 10.64
C TYR A 5 3.32 -7.43 11.20
N ILE A 6 4.36 -6.60 11.14
CA ILE A 6 5.69 -6.95 11.67
C ILE A 6 5.63 -7.15 13.19
N GLN A 7 4.95 -6.24 13.91
CA GLN A 7 4.78 -6.36 15.36
C GLN A 7 4.03 -7.63 15.74
N GLN A 8 2.94 -7.98 15.06
CA GLN A 8 2.15 -9.16 15.40
C GLN A 8 2.86 -10.47 15.05
N THR A 9 3.57 -10.50 13.91
CA THR A 9 4.21 -11.73 13.40
C THR A 9 5.55 -12.01 14.07
N PHE A 10 6.33 -10.95 14.36
CA PHE A 10 7.70 -11.09 14.85
C PHE A 10 7.90 -10.53 16.26
N SER A 11 6.87 -9.91 16.87
CA SER A 11 6.96 -9.25 18.18
C SER A 11 8.04 -8.17 18.26
N VAL A 12 8.40 -7.58 17.11
CA VAL A 12 9.36 -6.48 17.01
C VAL A 12 8.62 -5.18 16.69
N ASN A 13 8.90 -4.14 17.48
CA ASN A 13 8.38 -2.81 17.23
C ASN A 13 9.41 -1.99 16.43
N TYR A 14 9.05 -1.63 15.20
CA TYR A 14 9.84 -0.73 14.38
C TYR A 14 9.13 0.60 14.18
N HIS A 15 9.90 1.69 14.18
CA HIS A 15 9.45 2.95 13.63
C HIS A 15 9.26 2.84 12.11
N GLN A 16 8.26 3.53 11.55
CA GLN A 16 7.91 3.46 10.13
C GLN A 16 9.12 3.71 9.19
N ASN A 17 9.97 4.68 9.51
CA ASN A 17 11.17 4.98 8.71
C ASN A 17 12.20 3.84 8.74
N SER A 18 12.28 3.11 9.85
CA SER A 18 13.21 1.99 10.01
C SER A 18 12.77 0.78 9.18
N ILE A 19 11.46 0.58 8.99
CA ILE A 19 10.91 -0.47 8.14
C ILE A 19 11.34 -0.26 6.68
N TYR A 20 11.28 0.97 6.17
CA TYR A 20 11.73 1.24 4.79
C TYR A 20 13.24 1.02 4.60
N LYS A 21 14.06 1.37 5.61
CA LYS A 21 15.50 1.09 5.60
C LYS A 21 15.78 -0.42 5.60
N LEU A 22 15.05 -1.17 6.44
CA LEU A 22 15.13 -2.62 6.51
C LEU A 22 14.80 -3.27 5.17
N LEU A 23 13.66 -2.90 4.58
CA LEU A 23 13.25 -3.42 3.27
C LEU A 23 14.28 -3.13 2.17
N LYS A 24 14.83 -1.90 2.15
CA LYS A 24 15.90 -1.52 1.22
C LYS A 24 17.15 -2.39 1.40
N SER A 25 17.55 -2.68 2.64
CA SER A 25 18.70 -3.54 2.92
C SER A 25 18.50 -5.00 2.46
N LEU A 26 17.24 -5.45 2.42
CA LEU A 26 16.85 -6.77 1.92
C LEU A 26 16.58 -6.80 0.41
N ASN A 27 16.79 -5.68 -0.29
CA ASN A 27 16.46 -5.50 -1.70
C ASN A 27 14.98 -5.77 -2.03
N ILE A 28 14.08 -5.47 -1.07
CA ILE A 28 12.63 -5.62 -1.19
C ILE A 28 11.99 -4.24 -1.36
N THR A 29 11.11 -4.12 -2.35
CA THR A 29 10.26 -2.93 -2.52
C THR A 29 8.88 -3.21 -1.98
N TRP A 30 8.43 -2.41 -1.00
CA TRP A 30 7.07 -2.51 -0.48
C TRP A 30 6.11 -1.64 -1.28
N THR A 31 5.21 -2.26 -2.02
CA THR A 31 4.10 -1.60 -2.68
C THR A 31 2.81 -1.93 -1.93
N THR A 32 2.22 -0.94 -1.25
CA THR A 32 0.83 -1.11 -0.84
C THR A 32 -0.02 -0.96 -2.10
N SER A 33 -0.88 -1.93 -2.40
CA SER A 33 -2.04 -1.64 -3.25
C SER A 33 -2.71 -0.43 -2.62
N ARG A 34 -2.72 0.71 -3.32
CA ARG A 34 -3.35 1.93 -2.83
C ARG A 34 -4.75 1.51 -2.39
N SER A 35 -5.10 1.71 -1.12
CA SER A 35 -6.47 1.49 -0.64
C SER A 35 -7.40 2.07 -1.70
N LYS A 36 -8.29 1.26 -2.29
CA LYS A 36 -9.28 1.74 -3.27
C LYS A 36 -9.88 2.99 -2.65
N HIS A 37 -9.59 4.16 -3.21
CA HIS A 37 -10.13 5.39 -2.70
C HIS A 37 -11.65 5.27 -2.88
N PRO A 38 -12.51 5.48 -1.87
CA PRO A 38 -13.95 5.27 -2.01
C PRO A 38 -14.59 6.07 -3.15
N LYS A 39 -13.95 7.17 -3.57
CA LYS A 39 -14.34 7.97 -4.76
C LYS A 39 -13.94 7.39 -6.12
N GLN A 40 -13.25 6.25 -6.18
CA GLN A 40 -13.04 5.46 -7.39
C GLN A 40 -14.06 4.32 -7.39
N SER A 41 -15.35 4.64 -7.47
CA SER A 41 -16.34 3.65 -7.91
C SER A 41 -15.92 3.16 -9.29
N GLU A 42 -16.00 1.84 -9.52
CA GLU A 42 -15.81 1.25 -10.85
C GLU A 42 -16.71 1.93 -11.88
N GLU A 43 -17.93 2.29 -11.46
CA GLU A 43 -18.90 3.04 -12.26
C GLU A 43 -18.34 4.39 -12.79
N ALA A 44 -17.66 5.17 -11.95
CA ALA A 44 -17.05 6.43 -12.37
C ALA A 44 -15.84 6.24 -13.32
N GLN A 45 -15.14 5.09 -13.24
CA GLN A 45 -14.06 4.76 -14.17
C GLN A 45 -14.60 4.24 -15.51
N GLU A 46 -15.66 3.44 -15.47
CA GLU A 46 -16.37 2.92 -16.65
C GLU A 46 -17.00 4.07 -17.44
N ASP A 47 -17.64 5.02 -16.75
CA ASP A 47 -18.26 6.19 -17.39
C ASP A 47 -17.22 7.14 -18.01
N PHE A 48 -16.09 7.38 -17.33
CA PHE A 48 -14.99 8.17 -17.89
C PHE A 48 -14.39 7.55 -19.16
N LYS A 49 -14.27 6.22 -19.23
CA LYS A 49 -13.80 5.50 -20.43
C LYS A 49 -14.79 5.62 -21.60
N LYS A 50 -16.09 5.70 -21.33
CA LYS A 50 -17.14 5.82 -22.37
C LYS A 50 -17.21 7.21 -23.01
N THR A 51 -16.81 8.26 -22.28
CA THR A 51 -16.78 9.66 -22.78
C THR A 51 -15.54 10.03 -23.60
N SER A 52 -14.66 9.07 -23.88
CA SER A 52 -13.41 9.29 -24.65
C SER A 52 -13.58 9.10 -26.18
N ASN A 53 -14.79 9.19 -26.72
CA ASN A 53 -15.06 9.10 -28.16
C ASN A 53 -15.63 10.41 -28.71
#